data_AF-A0A7W7L6I7-F1
#
_entry.id   AF-A0A7W7L6I7-F1
#
_cell.length_a   1.000
_cell.length_b   1.000
_cell.length_c   1.000
_cell.angle_alpha   90.00
_cell.angle_beta   90.00
_cell.angle_gamma   90.00
#
_symmetry.space_group_name_H-M   'P 1'
#
loop_
_entity.id
_entity.type
_entity.pdbx_description
1 polymer ?
#
loop_
_entity_poly.entity_id
_entity_poly.type
_entity_poly.pdbx_seq_one_letter_code
_entity_poly.pdbx_strand_id
1 'polypeptide(L)'
;MTFSTISRVASRKLATVAGAALALGTAGVVFASVPAQAATAAPKAAAQETAKQMIKDSAQFQCFSKIVEHESGWNHKATNAGSGAYGLVQALPGSKMASAGSDWQTNPATQIKWGLDYMKDRYGSPCGAWAFWQTHNWY
;
A
#
# COMPACT_ATOMS: atom_id res chain seq x y z
N MET A 1 -38.97 47.18 -15.61
CA MET A 1 -38.92 46.78 -14.20
C MET A 1 -37.47 46.78 -13.77
N THR A 2 -37.19 47.60 -12.77
CA THR A 2 -35.91 47.92 -12.13
C THR A 2 -35.48 46.77 -11.19
N PHE A 3 -34.19 46.57 -10.93
CA PHE A 3 -33.54 46.60 -9.60
C PHE A 3 -32.06 46.18 -9.67
N SER A 4 -31.26 47.01 -8.99
CA SER A 4 -29.81 46.98 -8.74
C SER A 4 -29.51 46.37 -7.37
N THR A 5 -28.31 45.83 -7.15
CA THR A 5 -27.47 45.86 -5.91
C THR A 5 -26.22 44.98 -6.17
N ILE A 6 -24.99 45.49 -6.30
CA ILE A 6 -24.01 46.03 -5.33
C ILE A 6 -23.50 45.03 -4.26
N SER A 7 -22.25 44.63 -4.48
CA SER A 7 -21.11 44.27 -3.61
C SER A 7 -21.28 44.13 -2.09
N ARG A 8 -20.50 43.21 -1.50
CA ARG A 8 -19.67 43.48 -0.30
C ARG A 8 -18.46 42.54 -0.18
N VAL A 9 -17.30 43.19 -0.23
CA VAL A 9 -15.97 42.77 0.21
C VAL A 9 -15.89 42.82 1.73
N ALA A 10 -15.15 41.92 2.37
CA ALA A 10 -14.30 42.15 3.56
C ALA A 10 -13.82 40.80 4.14
N SER A 11 -12.65 40.62 4.75
CA SER A 11 -11.40 41.37 4.85
C SER A 11 -10.41 40.51 5.65
N ARG A 12 -9.17 40.44 5.15
CA ARG A 12 -7.89 40.62 5.86
C ARG A 12 -7.65 39.95 7.23
N LYS A 13 -6.55 39.18 7.30
CA LYS A 13 -5.34 39.51 8.10
C LYS A 13 -4.11 39.03 7.30
N LEU A 14 -3.24 39.88 6.76
CA LEU A 14 -2.15 40.67 7.37
C LEU A 14 -1.22 39.84 8.28
N ALA A 15 -0.05 39.45 7.74
CA ALA A 15 1.25 40.03 8.08
C ALA A 15 2.37 38.96 8.03
N THR A 16 3.30 39.13 7.10
CA THR A 16 4.73 38.85 7.36
C THR A 16 5.54 39.91 6.63
N VAL A 17 6.19 40.76 7.43
CA VAL A 17 7.04 41.87 7.04
C VAL A 17 8.47 41.36 6.85
N ALA A 18 9.10 41.90 5.81
CA ALA A 18 10.53 42.16 5.60
C ALA A 18 11.57 41.03 5.69
N GLY A 19 12.38 40.98 4.63
CA GLY A 19 13.72 40.40 4.64
C GLY A 19 14.35 40.57 3.27
N ALA A 20 14.97 41.72 3.03
CA ALA A 20 15.69 42.02 1.80
C ALA A 20 16.84 41.03 1.58
N ALA A 21 16.95 40.52 0.35
CA ALA A 21 18.08 39.74 -0.13
C ALA A 21 19.25 40.66 -0.49
N LEU A 22 20.43 40.38 0.05
CA LEU A 22 21.72 40.72 -0.56
C LEU A 22 22.58 39.45 -0.59
N ALA A 23 23.14 39.21 -1.78
CA ALA A 23 23.84 38.01 -2.21
C ALA A 23 25.17 37.77 -1.48
N LEU A 24 25.62 36.51 -1.45
CA LEU A 24 26.95 35.99 -1.83
C LEU A 24 27.12 34.56 -1.31
N GLY A 25 27.45 33.59 -2.18
CA GLY A 25 27.95 32.28 -1.74
C GLY A 25 27.54 31.08 -2.58
N THR A 26 28.29 30.83 -3.65
CA THR A 26 28.75 29.53 -4.18
C THR A 26 27.86 28.26 -4.15
N ALA A 27 27.77 27.67 -5.34
CA ALA A 27 27.60 26.23 -5.65
C ALA A 27 26.17 25.67 -5.60
N GLY A 28 25.76 25.15 -6.75
CA GLY A 28 24.41 24.68 -7.00
C GLY A 28 24.07 23.34 -6.35
N VAL A 29 22.77 23.15 -6.14
CA VAL A 29 21.99 21.98 -6.55
C VAL A 29 20.52 22.38 -6.50
N VAL A 30 19.90 22.44 -7.67
CA VAL A 30 18.43 22.42 -7.78
C VAL A 30 17.97 21.03 -7.40
N PHE A 31 17.64 20.80 -6.12
CA PHE A 31 16.81 19.65 -5.77
C PHE A 31 15.40 19.97 -6.24
N ALA A 32 15.11 19.50 -7.46
CA ALA A 32 13.77 19.36 -7.96
C ALA A 32 12.91 18.69 -6.89
N SER A 33 11.77 19.31 -6.63
CA SER A 33 10.67 18.81 -5.81
C SER A 33 10.24 17.42 -6.30
N VAL A 34 10.76 16.37 -5.69
CA VAL A 34 10.09 15.07 -5.65
C VAL A 34 9.07 15.19 -4.52
N PRO A 35 7.76 14.96 -4.74
CA PRO A 35 6.83 14.97 -3.62
C PRO A 35 7.27 13.87 -2.64
N ALA A 36 7.65 14.27 -1.43
CA ALA A 36 7.92 13.39 -0.30
C ALA A 36 6.64 12.70 0.23
N GLN A 37 5.71 12.35 -0.67
CA GLN A 37 4.42 11.76 -0.34
C GLN A 37 4.51 10.24 -0.08
N ALA A 38 5.72 9.66 -0.12
CA ALA A 38 5.99 8.29 0.32
C ALA A 38 6.45 8.20 1.79
N ALA A 39 6.36 9.30 2.56
CA ALA A 39 6.54 9.25 4.00
C ALA A 39 5.38 8.49 4.65
N THR A 40 5.62 7.21 4.93
CA THR A 40 4.84 6.34 5.82
C THR A 40 3.35 6.20 5.49
N ALA A 41 3.04 5.59 4.34
CA ALA A 41 1.89 4.68 4.37
C ALA A 41 2.18 3.66 5.48
N ALA A 42 1.30 3.53 6.48
CA ALA A 42 1.43 2.49 7.49
C ALA A 42 1.73 1.14 6.79
N PRO A 43 2.55 0.23 7.34
CA PRO A 43 3.02 -0.98 6.64
C PRO A 43 1.92 -1.76 5.89
N LYS A 44 0.69 -1.74 6.41
CA LYS A 44 -0.55 -2.22 5.78
C LYS A 44 -0.89 -1.49 4.47
N ALA A 45 -1.00 -0.17 4.49
CA ALA A 45 -1.36 0.63 3.32
C ALA A 45 -0.32 0.49 2.19
N ALA A 46 0.97 0.39 2.52
CA ALA A 46 2.02 0.14 1.54
C ALA A 46 1.89 -1.25 0.87
N ALA A 47 1.61 -2.29 1.66
CA ALA A 47 1.37 -3.64 1.13
C ALA A 47 0.10 -3.70 0.26
N GLN A 48 -0.97 -3.03 0.66
CA GLN A 48 -2.21 -2.92 -0.11
C GLN A 48 -1.98 -2.23 -1.46
N GLU A 49 -1.26 -1.12 -1.47
CA GLU A 49 -0.95 -0.40 -2.71
C GLU A 49 -0.09 -1.25 -3.65
N THR A 50 0.92 -1.93 -3.10
CA THR A 50 1.74 -2.89 -3.87
C THR A 50 0.87 -3.99 -4.49
N ALA A 51 -0.06 -4.55 -3.73
CA ALA A 51 -0.97 -5.59 -4.23
C ALA A 51 -1.88 -5.07 -5.35
N LYS A 52 -2.40 -3.84 -5.26
CA LYS A 52 -3.18 -3.21 -6.34
C LYS A 52 -2.38 -3.03 -7.62
N GLN A 53 -1.11 -2.64 -7.50
CA GLN A 53 -0.22 -2.47 -8.66
C GLN A 53 0.10 -3.80 -9.35
N MET A 54 0.23 -4.88 -8.57
CA MET A 54 0.53 -6.21 -9.08
C MET A 54 -0.72 -6.93 -9.63
N ILE A 55 -1.88 -6.72 -9.02
CA ILE A 55 -3.14 -7.39 -9.36
C ILE A 55 -4.02 -6.40 -10.13
N LYS A 56 -3.80 -6.32 -11.44
CA LYS A 56 -4.50 -5.38 -12.33
C LYS A 56 -6.01 -5.62 -12.41
N ASP A 57 -6.45 -6.85 -12.20
CA ASP A 57 -7.86 -7.20 -12.17
C ASP A 57 -8.47 -6.87 -10.80
N SER A 58 -9.42 -5.94 -10.78
CA SER A 58 -10.05 -5.45 -9.56
C SER A 58 -10.79 -6.54 -8.79
N ALA A 59 -11.39 -7.52 -9.47
CA ALA A 59 -12.11 -8.61 -8.80
C ALA A 59 -11.11 -9.56 -8.12
N GLN A 60 -10.04 -9.93 -8.81
CA GLN A 60 -8.96 -10.74 -8.23
C GLN A 60 -8.30 -10.03 -7.05
N PHE A 61 -8.07 -8.72 -7.15
CA PHE A 61 -7.56 -7.93 -6.04
C PHE A 61 -8.50 -7.97 -4.84
N GLN A 62 -9.81 -7.79 -5.05
CA GLN A 62 -10.79 -7.84 -3.96
C GLN A 62 -10.81 -9.22 -3.27
N CYS A 63 -10.77 -10.30 -4.04
CA CYS A 63 -10.70 -11.66 -3.49
C CYS A 63 -9.40 -11.91 -2.71
N PHE A 64 -8.25 -11.53 -3.28
CA PHE A 64 -6.93 -11.60 -2.63
C PHE A 64 -6.92 -10.80 -1.32
N SER A 65 -7.47 -9.59 -1.35
CA SER A 65 -7.50 -8.68 -0.20
C SER A 65 -8.25 -9.26 0.98
N LYS A 66 -9.38 -9.96 0.72
CA LYS A 66 -10.14 -10.63 1.79
C LYS A 66 -9.32 -11.74 2.46
N ILE A 67 -8.67 -12.59 1.66
CA ILE A 67 -7.77 -13.62 2.20
C ILE A 67 -6.67 -12.97 3.06
N VAL A 68 -5.92 -12.02 2.51
CA VAL A 68 -4.80 -11.38 3.25
C VAL A 68 -5.27 -10.65 4.51
N GLU A 69 -6.45 -10.05 4.51
CA GLU A 69 -7.04 -9.45 5.72
C GLU A 69 -7.31 -10.50 6.79
N HIS A 70 -7.87 -11.67 6.43
CA HIS A 70 -8.09 -12.78 7.36
C HIS A 70 -6.79 -13.43 7.86
N GLU A 71 -5.80 -13.59 6.98
CA GLU A 71 -4.55 -14.27 7.30
C GLU A 71 -3.61 -13.42 8.18
N SER A 72 -3.48 -12.14 7.89
CA SER A 72 -2.44 -11.30 8.50
C SER A 72 -2.89 -9.89 8.89
N GLY A 73 -4.13 -9.51 8.57
CA GLY A 73 -4.57 -8.11 8.68
C GLY A 73 -3.70 -7.16 7.84
N TRP A 74 -3.07 -7.66 6.76
CA TRP A 74 -2.05 -6.98 5.93
C TRP A 74 -0.71 -6.69 6.61
N ASN A 75 -0.35 -7.41 7.67
CA ASN A 75 0.98 -7.33 8.24
C ASN A 75 1.93 -8.34 7.57
N HIS A 76 2.81 -7.86 6.68
CA HIS A 76 3.82 -8.69 6.00
C HIS A 76 4.87 -9.30 6.95
N LYS A 77 4.90 -8.89 8.23
CA LYS A 77 5.74 -9.50 9.28
C LYS A 77 4.93 -10.34 10.27
N ALA A 78 3.64 -10.57 10.02
CA ALA A 78 2.81 -11.40 10.87
C ALA A 78 3.41 -12.80 10.99
N THR A 79 3.56 -13.26 12.23
CA THR A 79 4.00 -14.61 12.53
C THR A 79 3.00 -15.22 13.49
N ASN A 80 2.40 -16.35 13.11
CA ASN A 80 1.58 -17.12 14.03
C ASN A 80 2.48 -17.86 15.02
N ALA A 81 2.37 -17.56 16.32
CA ALA A 81 3.24 -18.13 17.34
C ALA A 81 3.09 -19.65 17.52
N GLY A 82 1.91 -20.20 17.23
CA GLY A 82 1.63 -21.63 17.37
C GLY A 82 2.13 -22.45 16.19
N SER A 83 1.85 -22.00 14.96
CA SER A 83 2.19 -22.74 13.73
C SER A 83 3.51 -22.33 13.08
N GLY A 84 4.00 -21.12 13.34
CA GLY A 84 5.14 -20.53 12.62
C GLY A 84 4.80 -20.02 11.22
N ALA A 85 3.52 -19.96 10.85
CA ALA A 85 3.08 -19.39 9.57
C ALA A 85 3.48 -17.91 9.48
N TYR A 86 3.93 -17.47 8.29
CA TYR A 86 4.59 -16.18 8.11
C TYR A 86 4.03 -15.34 6.97
N GLY A 87 3.98 -14.02 7.18
CA GLY A 87 3.75 -13.01 6.16
C GLY A 87 2.30 -12.82 5.76
N LEU A 88 2.09 -12.11 4.65
CA LEU A 88 0.78 -11.65 4.18
C LEU A 88 -0.23 -12.79 3.97
N VAL A 89 0.25 -13.93 3.45
CA VAL A 89 -0.56 -15.11 3.12
C VAL A 89 -0.29 -16.29 4.06
N GLN A 90 0.32 -16.03 5.23
CA GLN A 90 0.60 -17.02 6.28
C GLN A 90 1.20 -18.34 5.74
N ALA A 91 2.28 -18.25 4.97
CA ALA A 91 2.92 -19.41 4.35
C ALA A 91 3.55 -20.33 5.41
N LEU A 92 3.37 -21.66 5.24
CA LEU A 92 3.92 -22.68 6.12
C LEU A 92 4.72 -23.77 5.35
N PRO A 93 6.03 -23.90 5.58
CA PRO A 93 6.91 -22.92 6.23
C PRO A 93 7.05 -21.63 5.39
N GLY A 94 7.31 -20.50 6.06
CA GLY A 94 7.51 -19.20 5.39
C GLY A 94 8.62 -19.20 4.32
N SER A 95 9.63 -20.06 4.49
CA SER A 95 10.75 -20.22 3.55
C SER A 95 10.35 -20.65 2.14
N LYS A 96 9.13 -21.18 1.94
CA LYS A 96 8.59 -21.44 0.59
C LYS A 96 8.55 -20.19 -0.29
N MET A 97 8.39 -19.02 0.32
CA MET A 97 8.40 -17.73 -0.39
C MET A 97 9.75 -17.37 -1.00
N ALA A 98 10.83 -18.06 -0.61
CA ALA A 98 12.15 -17.89 -1.23
C ALA A 98 12.18 -18.19 -2.74
N SER A 99 11.22 -19.01 -3.22
CA SER A 99 11.03 -19.26 -4.66
C SER A 99 10.61 -18.02 -5.45
N ALA A 100 9.96 -17.05 -4.80
CA ALA A 100 9.55 -15.79 -5.44
C ALA A 100 10.63 -14.70 -5.38
N GLY A 101 11.55 -14.78 -4.42
CA GLY A 101 12.66 -13.86 -4.20
C GLY A 101 13.37 -14.10 -2.86
N SER A 102 14.67 -13.81 -2.77
CA SER A 102 15.48 -14.01 -1.55
C SER A 102 15.13 -13.05 -0.41
N ASP A 103 14.43 -11.96 -0.71
CA ASP A 103 14.00 -10.89 0.19
C ASP A 103 12.58 -11.11 0.78
N TRP A 104 12.02 -12.31 0.62
CA TRP A 104 10.66 -12.67 1.03
C TRP A 104 10.31 -12.33 2.48
N GLN A 105 11.29 -12.33 3.37
CA GLN A 105 11.07 -12.07 4.79
C GLN A 105 10.76 -10.59 5.08
N THR A 106 11.11 -9.67 4.20
CA THR A 106 10.91 -8.23 4.46
C THR A 106 10.21 -7.49 3.34
N ASN A 107 10.06 -8.12 2.17
CA ASN A 107 9.47 -7.49 1.00
C ASN A 107 8.01 -7.96 0.78
N PRO A 108 7.00 -7.09 0.99
CA PRO A 108 5.60 -7.46 0.72
C PRO A 108 5.35 -7.81 -0.75
N ALA A 109 6.07 -7.21 -1.71
CA ALA A 109 5.91 -7.53 -3.12
C ALA A 109 6.29 -9.00 -3.40
N THR A 110 7.37 -9.48 -2.79
CA THR A 110 7.80 -10.88 -2.91
C THR A 110 6.78 -11.84 -2.30
N GLN A 111 6.20 -11.47 -1.14
CA GLN A 111 5.14 -12.27 -0.51
C GLN A 111 3.84 -12.29 -1.34
N ILE A 112 3.46 -11.15 -1.94
CA ILE A 112 2.29 -11.04 -2.83
C ILE A 112 2.51 -11.89 -4.07
N LYS A 113 3.69 -11.81 -4.70
CA LYS A 113 4.03 -12.63 -5.88
C LYS A 113 3.87 -14.11 -5.56
N TRP A 114 4.51 -14.58 -4.49
CA TRP A 114 4.40 -15.98 -4.07
C TRP A 114 2.95 -16.38 -3.77
N GLY A 115 2.20 -15.53 -3.07
CA GLY A 115 0.79 -15.79 -2.74
C GLY A 115 -0.09 -15.91 -3.98
N LEU A 116 0.13 -15.08 -4.99
CA LEU A 116 -0.59 -15.15 -6.26
C LEU A 116 -0.30 -16.45 -7.02
N ASP A 117 0.97 -16.85 -7.08
CA ASP A 117 1.38 -18.11 -7.71
C ASP A 117 0.77 -19.32 -6.97
N TYR A 118 0.81 -19.32 -5.63
CA TYR A 118 0.17 -20.36 -4.81
C TYR A 118 -1.34 -20.42 -5.01
N MET A 119 -2.03 -19.28 -5.02
CA MET A 119 -3.48 -19.23 -5.24
C MET A 119 -3.86 -19.75 -6.62
N LYS A 120 -3.05 -19.42 -7.63
CA LYS A 120 -3.24 -19.89 -9.00
C LYS A 120 -3.07 -21.41 -9.08
N ASP A 121 -2.01 -21.95 -8.51
CA ASP A 121 -1.72 -23.38 -8.60
C ASP A 121 -2.73 -24.23 -7.81
N ARG A 122 -3.13 -23.76 -6.62
CA ARG A 122 -4.00 -24.54 -5.72
C ARG A 122 -5.49 -24.37 -5.98
N TYR A 123 -5.89 -23.16 -6.39
CA TYR A 123 -7.30 -22.74 -6.49
C TYR A 123 -7.67 -22.17 -7.87
N GLY A 124 -6.72 -22.09 -8.81
CA GLY A 124 -6.91 -21.53 -10.15
C GLY A 124 -6.82 -20.00 -10.20
N SER A 125 -7.20 -19.30 -9.13
CA SER A 125 -7.12 -17.84 -9.03
C SER A 125 -7.30 -17.34 -7.59
N PRO A 126 -6.97 -16.07 -7.28
CA PRO A 126 -7.37 -15.45 -6.01
C PRO A 126 -8.85 -15.53 -5.69
N CYS A 127 -9.74 -15.39 -6.67
CA CYS A 127 -11.17 -15.59 -6.45
C CYS A 127 -11.57 -17.05 -6.23
N GLY A 128 -10.87 -18.00 -6.85
CA GLY A 128 -11.02 -19.42 -6.53
C GLY A 128 -10.63 -19.71 -5.08
N ALA A 129 -9.54 -19.12 -4.60
CA ALA A 129 -9.10 -19.23 -3.21
C ALA A 129 -10.12 -18.64 -2.24
N TRP A 130 -10.68 -17.46 -2.56
CA TRP A 130 -11.72 -16.85 -1.75
C TRP A 130 -13.00 -17.69 -1.70
N ALA A 131 -13.46 -18.22 -2.84
CA ALA A 131 -14.64 -19.10 -2.88
C ALA A 131 -14.43 -20.38 -2.05
N PHE A 132 -13.22 -20.95 -2.11
CA PHE A 132 -12.83 -22.07 -1.27
C PHE A 132 -12.89 -21.71 0.23
N TRP A 133 -12.27 -20.58 0.61
CA TRP A 133 -12.29 -20.10 2.00
C TRP A 133 -13.71 -19.88 2.52
N GLN A 134 -14.62 -19.32 1.71
CA GLN A 134 -16.02 -19.11 2.13
C GLN A 134 -16.76 -20.42 2.46
N THR A 135 -16.35 -21.53 1.85
CA THR A 135 -16.97 -22.85 2.08
C THR A 135 -16.29 -23.60 3.22
N HIS A 136 -14.97 -23.48 3.32
CA HIS A 136 -14.16 -24.32 4.20
C HIS A 136 -13.65 -23.62 5.47
N ASN A 137 -13.66 -22.29 5.48
CA ASN A 137 -13.11 -21.43 6.54
C ASN A 137 -11.61 -21.65 6.80
N TRP A 138 -10.87 -22.10 5.78
CA TRP A 138 -9.42 -22.22 5.76
C TRP A 138 -8.85 -21.94 4.37
N TYR A 139 -7.55 -21.67 4.30
CA TYR A 139 -6.79 -21.30 3.10
C TYR A 139 -5.40 -21.97 3.06
#